data_AF-A0A2H0NMV5-F1
#
_entry.id   AF-A0A2H0NMV5-F1
#
_cell.length_a   1.000
_cell.length_b   1.000
_cell.length_c   1.000
_cell.angle_alpha   90.00
_cell.angle_beta   90.00
_cell.angle_gamma   90.00
#
_symmetry.space_group_name_H-M   'P 1'
#
loop_
_entity.id
_entity.type
_entity.pdbx_description
1 polymer ?
#
loop_
_entity_poly.entity_id
_entity_poly.type
_entity_poly.pdbx_seq_one_letter_code
_entity_poly.pdbx_strand_id
1 'polypeptide(L)' 'APREMPFSAIHLENMLKLARAGAVIMPPNPGFYHHPQTVQDMVDFVAARILDHLGVPQTLMQPWGN' A
#
# COMPACT_ATOMS: atom_id res chain seq x y z
N ALA A 1 -4.15 -5.71 3.49
CA ALA A 1 -3.79 -5.38 2.10
C ALA A 1 -4.12 -6.55 1.18
N PRO A 2 -5.08 -6.45 0.23
CA PRO A 2 -5.36 -7.53 -0.71
C PRO A 2 -4.20 -7.70 -1.71
N ARG A 3 -3.69 -8.92 -1.94
CA ARG A 3 -2.63 -9.21 -2.91
C ARG A 3 -3.17 -10.13 -4.01
N GLU A 4 -3.62 -9.53 -5.11
CA GLU A 4 -4.22 -10.25 -6.24
C GLU A 4 -4.12 -9.40 -7.52
N MET A 5 -3.99 -10.05 -8.69
CA MET A 5 -4.04 -9.39 -10.00
C MET A 5 -4.30 -10.43 -11.11
N PRO A 6 -5.33 -10.26 -11.98
CA PRO A 6 -6.29 -9.16 -12.03
C PRO A 6 -7.38 -9.26 -10.95
N PHE A 7 -8.02 -8.14 -10.63
CA PHE A 7 -9.21 -8.18 -9.78
C PHE A 7 -10.45 -8.57 -10.59
N SER A 8 -11.21 -9.56 -10.09
CA SER A 8 -12.53 -9.90 -10.60
C SER A 8 -13.57 -8.84 -10.18
N ALA A 9 -14.74 -8.84 -10.81
CA ALA A 9 -15.86 -7.99 -10.40
C ALA A 9 -16.23 -8.22 -8.92
N ILE A 10 -16.19 -9.48 -8.46
CA ILE A 10 -16.45 -9.84 -7.05
C ILE A 10 -15.42 -9.20 -6.12
N HIS A 11 -14.13 -9.20 -6.49
CA HIS A 11 -13.10 -8.53 -5.70
C HIS A 11 -13.37 -7.03 -5.58
N LEU A 12 -13.70 -6.38 -6.71
CA LEU A 12 -13.94 -4.94 -6.77
C LEU A 12 -15.19 -4.53 -5.98
N GLU A 13 -16.29 -5.27 -6.09
CA GLU A 13 -17.52 -5.02 -5.32
C GLU A 13 -17.28 -5.12 -3.81
N ASN A 14 -16.56 -6.15 -3.37
CA ASN A 14 -16.22 -6.34 -1.95
C ASN A 14 -15.31 -5.22 -1.43
N MET A 15 -14.27 -4.86 -2.19
CA MET A 15 -13.37 -3.76 -1.82
C MET A 15 -14.12 -2.42 -1.77
N LEU A 16 -14.99 -2.14 -2.74
CA LEU A 16 -15.80 -0.92 -2.76
C LEU A 16 -16.76 -0.85 -1.56
N LYS A 17 -17.41 -1.97 -1.22
CA LYS A 17 -18.30 -2.05 -0.05
C LYS A 17 -17.55 -1.74 1.24
N LEU A 18 -16.36 -2.31 1.43
CA LEU A 18 -15.51 -2.05 2.59
C LEU A 18 -15.01 -0.61 2.63
N ALA A 19 -14.58 -0.06 1.49
CA ALA A 19 -14.15 1.34 1.39
C ALA A 19 -15.27 2.31 1.81
N ARG A 20 -16.51 2.08 1.35
CA ARG A 20 -17.68 2.86 1.76
C ARG A 20 -18.02 2.74 3.24
N ALA A 21 -17.64 1.64 3.88
CA ALA A 21 -17.81 1.41 5.32
C ALA A 21 -16.66 1.99 6.18
N GLY A 22 -15.70 2.68 5.56
CA GLY A 22 -14.58 3.34 6.26
C GLY A 22 -13.30 2.51 6.35
N ALA A 23 -13.25 1.31 5.76
CA ALA A 23 -12.00 0.56 5.67
C ALA A 23 -11.07 1.15 4.60
N VAL A 24 -9.76 1.14 4.86
CA VAL A 24 -8.77 1.55 3.86
C VAL A 24 -8.33 0.36 3.01
N ILE A 25 -8.58 0.45 1.71
CA ILE A 25 -8.17 -0.55 0.73
C ILE A 25 -6.78 -0.18 0.21
N MET A 26 -5.76 -0.84 0.74
CA MET A 26 -4.36 -0.60 0.40
C MET A 26 -3.74 -1.90 -0.14
N PRO A 27 -3.82 -2.18 -1.46
CA PRO A 27 -3.12 -3.32 -2.05
C PRO A 27 -1.60 -3.10 -2.03
N PRO A 28 -0.76 -4.16 -1.93
CA PRO A 28 0.69 -4.06 -1.88
C PRO A 28 1.26 -3.86 -3.30
N ASN A 29 0.96 -2.69 -3.89
CA ASN A 29 1.43 -2.29 -5.21
C ASN A 29 2.56 -1.26 -5.04
N PRO A 30 3.83 -1.70 -4.93
CA PRO A 30 4.94 -0.80 -4.62
C PRO A 30 5.19 0.20 -5.76
N GLY A 31 5.45 1.45 -5.38
CA GLY A 31 5.84 2.51 -6.31
C GLY A 31 7.34 2.47 -6.61
N PHE A 32 7.71 2.79 -7.86
CA PHE A 32 9.10 2.73 -8.33
C PHE A 32 9.81 4.10 -8.37
N TYR A 33 9.14 5.17 -7.91
CA TYR A 33 9.68 6.53 -7.93
C TYR A 33 10.83 6.76 -6.93
N HIS A 34 11.08 5.82 -6.02
CA HIS A 34 12.26 5.81 -5.15
C HIS A 34 13.42 4.98 -5.73
N HIS A 35 13.30 4.49 -6.97
CA HIS A 35 14.31 3.66 -7.63
C HIS A 35 14.80 2.48 -6.77
N PRO A 36 13.90 1.58 -6.33
CA PRO A 36 14.29 0.45 -5.48
C PRO A 36 15.36 -0.40 -6.18
N GLN A 37 16.39 -0.78 -5.43
CA GLN A 37 17.49 -1.63 -5.87
C GLN A 37 17.30 -3.09 -5.45
N THR A 38 16.49 -3.32 -4.41
CA THR A 38 16.28 -4.64 -3.83
C THR A 38 14.80 -4.97 -3.69
N VAL A 39 14.49 -6.26 -3.52
CA VAL A 39 13.14 -6.71 -3.17
C VAL A 39 12.72 -6.17 -1.80
N GLN A 40 13.69 -5.99 -0.89
CA GLN A 40 13.42 -5.43 0.43
C GLN A 40 12.90 -3.98 0.32
N ASP A 41 13.45 -3.18 -0.59
CA ASP A 41 13.00 -1.79 -0.80
C ASP A 41 11.52 -1.72 -1.22
N MET A 42 11.05 -2.71 -1.99
CA MET A 42 9.63 -2.81 -2.36
C MET A 42 8.75 -3.26 -1.19
N VAL A 43 9.26 -4.10 -0.30
CA VAL A 43 8.57 -4.50 0.93
C VAL A 43 8.47 -3.30 1.87
N ASP A 44 9.58 -2.58 2.04
CA ASP A 44 9.70 -1.39 2.89
C ASP A 44 8.77 -0.27 2.42
N PHE A 45 8.60 -0.10 1.11
CA PHE A 45 7.61 0.81 0.53
C PHE A 45 6.19 0.54 1.05
N VAL A 46 5.73 -0.71 0.97
CA VAL A 46 4.38 -1.09 1.40
C VAL A 46 4.25 -0.97 2.92
N ALA A 47 5.27 -1.42 3.66
CA ALA A 47 5.30 -1.32 5.11
C ALA A 47 5.25 0.14 5.59
N ALA A 48 6.04 1.04 4.99
CA ALA A 48 6.06 2.46 5.29
C ALA A 48 4.66 3.08 5.13
N ARG A 49 3.96 2.80 4.02
CA ARG A 49 2.60 3.32 3.79
C ARG A 49 1.58 2.84 4.82
N ILE A 50 1.72 1.59 5.30
CA ILE A 50 0.88 1.06 6.38
C ILE A 50 1.18 1.79 7.70
N LEU A 51 2.46 1.95 8.04
CA LEU A 51 2.89 2.64 9.26
C LEU A 51 2.45 4.11 9.26
N ASP A 52 2.62 4.81 8.13
CA ASP A 52 2.15 6.19 7.94
C ASP A 52 0.64 6.30 8.18
N HIS A 53 -0.16 5.34 7.67
CA HIS A 53 -1.61 5.33 7.86
C HIS A 53 -2.03 5.04 9.31
N LEU A 54 -1.23 4.26 10.04
CA LEU A 54 -1.43 3.99 11.46
C LEU A 54 -0.91 5.11 12.37
N GLY A 55 -0.26 6.14 11.82
CA GLY A 55 0.37 7.21 12.60
C GLY A 55 1.62 6.75 13.36
N VAL A 56 2.26 5.66 12.93
CA VAL A 56 3.47 5.13 13.54
C VAL A 56 4.69 5.73 12.83
N PRO A 57 5.60 6.42 13.54
CA PRO A 57 6.82 6.95 12.95
C PRO A 57 7.67 5.84 12.31
N GLN A 58 8.20 6.09 11.12
CA GLN A 58 9.01 5.13 10.35
C GLN A 58 10.17 5.84 9.63
N THR A 59 11.24 5.09 9.38
CA THR A 59 12.44 5.55 8.63
C THR A 59 12.73 4.65 7.42
N LEU A 60 11.76 3.83 7.02
CA LEU A 60 11.83 2.89 5.89
C LEU A 60 11.73 3.61 4.55
N MET A 61 10.97 4.72 4.49
CA MET A 61 10.77 5.50 3.28
C MET A 61 10.76 7.00 3.61
N GLN A 62 11.45 7.79 2.78
CA GLN A 62 11.42 9.25 2.90
C GLN A 62 10.03 9.80 2.54
N PRO A 63 9.54 10.83 3.25
CA PRO A 63 8.33 11.56 2.85
C PRO A 63 8.46 12.14 1.44
N TRP A 64 7.33 12.25 0.75
CA TRP A 64 7.31 12.80 -0.60
C TRP A 64 7.55 14.33 -0.56
N GLY A 65 8.41 14.85 -1.44
CA GLY A 65 8.63 16.29 -1.61
C GLY A 65 9.72 16.92 -0.71
N ASN A 66 10.54 16.11 -0.05
CA ASN A 66 11.78 16.57 0.60
C ASN A 66 12.95 16.56 -0.38
#